data_AF-H0C1L9-F1
#
_entry.id   AF-H0C1L9-F1
#
_cell.length_a   1.000
_cell.length_b   1.000
_cell.length_c   1.000
_cell.angle_alpha   90.00
_cell.angle_beta   90.00
_cell.angle_gamma   90.00
#
_symmetry.space_group_name_H-M   'P 1'
#
loop_
_entity.id
_entity.type
_entity.pdbx_description
1 polymer ?
#
loop_
_entity_poly.entity_id
_entity_poly.type
_entity_poly.pdbx_seq_one_letter_code
_entity_poly.pdbx_strand_id
1 'polypeptide(L)'
;MVRSLKFSFAVAAQLLAPAALYLCVGLYNGRTTGLEYLPQNYLFMAAPHLLVALSALSPSLRRPALLWLLTLLNSLLIAFQLWVLLAVPPRESGLAWVLYIPLWLLALAQRQRTVANKSVDT
;
A
#
# COMPACT_ATOMS: atom_id res chain seq x y z
N MET A 1 15.32 21.91 -6.54
CA MET A 1 13.84 21.96 -6.70
C MET A 1 13.29 20.79 -7.52
N VAL A 2 13.78 20.55 -8.75
CA VAL A 2 13.26 19.48 -9.66
C VAL A 2 13.30 18.04 -9.10
N ARG A 3 14.34 17.67 -8.35
CA ARG A 3 14.43 16.33 -7.72
C ARG A 3 13.32 16.06 -6.68
N SER A 4 12.86 17.11 -6.00
CA SER A 4 11.77 17.02 -5.04
C SER A 4 10.43 16.78 -5.73
N LEU A 5 10.20 17.41 -6.87
CA LEU A 5 8.95 17.27 -7.62
C LEU A 5 8.78 15.85 -8.16
N LYS A 6 9.85 15.27 -8.74
CA LYS A 6 9.86 13.88 -9.21
C LYS A 6 9.58 12.88 -8.09
N PHE A 7 10.16 13.10 -6.91
CA PHE A 7 9.92 12.25 -5.74
C PHE A 7 8.46 12.34 -5.27
N SER A 8 7.92 13.55 -5.12
CA SER A 8 6.52 13.76 -4.73
C SER A 8 5.56 13.14 -5.75
N PHE A 9 5.84 13.28 -7.04
CA PHE A 9 5.05 12.66 -8.10
C PHE A 9 5.08 11.13 -8.00
N ALA A 10 6.26 10.54 -7.76
CA ALA A 10 6.39 9.09 -7.58
C ALA A 10 5.62 8.58 -6.35
N VAL A 11 5.65 9.31 -5.23
CA VAL A 11 4.84 8.98 -4.05
C VAL A 11 3.35 9.07 -4.37
N ALA A 12 2.91 10.15 -5.00
CA ALA A 12 1.51 10.35 -5.37
C ALA A 12 1.00 9.25 -6.32
N ALA A 13 1.78 8.90 -7.34
CA ALA A 13 1.45 7.80 -8.25
C ALA A 13 1.29 6.47 -7.52
N GLN A 14 2.15 6.19 -6.53
CA GLN A 14 2.06 4.96 -5.73
C GLN A 14 0.87 4.96 -4.76
N LEU A 15 0.40 6.13 -4.31
CA LEU A 15 -0.82 6.26 -3.50
C LEU A 15 -2.10 6.09 -4.32
N LEU A 16 -2.06 6.29 -5.65
CA LEU A 16 -3.22 6.03 -6.51
C LEU A 16 -3.44 4.54 -6.79
N ALA A 17 -2.41 3.70 -6.58
CA ALA A 17 -2.47 2.27 -6.89
C ALA A 17 -3.57 1.50 -6.13
N PRO A 18 -3.79 1.70 -4.81
CA PRO A 18 -4.92 1.08 -4.11
C PRO A 18 -6.29 1.44 -4.69
N ALA A 19 -6.48 2.71 -5.08
CA ALA A 19 -7.74 3.17 -5.70
C ALA A 19 -7.95 2.51 -7.07
N ALA A 20 -6.89 2.48 -7.90
CA ALA A 20 -6.92 1.80 -9.20
C ALA A 20 -7.23 0.30 -9.04
N LEU A 21 -6.60 -0.36 -8.06
CA LEU A 21 -6.84 -1.78 -7.78
C LEU A 21 -8.30 -2.03 -7.39
N TYR A 22 -8.88 -1.22 -6.49
CA TYR A 22 -10.29 -1.33 -6.12
C TYR A 22 -11.22 -1.22 -7.33
N LEU A 23 -10.97 -0.24 -8.22
CA LEU A 23 -11.74 -0.05 -9.44
C LEU A 23 -11.59 -1.23 -10.40
N CYS A 24 -10.37 -1.72 -10.64
CA CYS A 24 -10.12 -2.87 -11.50
C CYS A 24 -10.83 -4.13 -10.99
N VAL A 25 -10.81 -4.38 -9.67
CA VAL A 25 -11.52 -5.50 -9.04
C VAL A 25 -13.03 -5.34 -9.17
N GLY A 26 -13.56 -4.13 -8.99
CA GLY A 26 -14.98 -3.84 -9.18
C GLY A 26 -15.43 -4.14 -10.61
N LEU A 27 -14.67 -3.68 -11.61
CA LEU A 27 -14.92 -3.93 -13.02
C LEU A 27 -14.84 -5.43 -13.36
N TYR A 28 -13.84 -6.14 -12.85
CA TYR A 28 -13.70 -7.59 -13.04
C TYR A 28 -14.92 -8.36 -12.52
N ASN A 29 -15.47 -7.95 -11.38
CA ASN A 29 -16.66 -8.56 -10.78
C ASN A 29 -17.99 -8.03 -11.36
N GLY A 30 -17.97 -7.23 -12.42
CA GLY A 30 -19.17 -6.67 -13.06
C GLY A 30 -19.91 -5.62 -12.22
N ARG A 31 -19.27 -5.04 -11.19
CA ARG A 31 -19.85 -3.99 -10.34
C ARG A 31 -19.58 -2.61 -10.95
N THR A 32 -20.63 -1.91 -11.39
CA THR A 32 -20.51 -0.62 -12.10
C THR A 32 -20.60 0.61 -11.19
N THR A 33 -21.13 0.51 -9.97
CA THR A 33 -21.49 1.67 -9.13
C THR A 33 -20.91 1.67 -7.71
N GLY A 34 -19.92 0.84 -7.41
CA GLY A 34 -19.28 0.76 -6.07
C GLY A 34 -18.43 1.98 -5.66
N LEU A 35 -18.63 3.14 -6.31
CA LEU A 35 -17.91 4.38 -6.07
C LEU A 35 -18.24 5.01 -4.71
N GLU A 36 -19.45 4.81 -4.21
CA GLU A 36 -19.90 5.29 -2.90
C GLU A 36 -19.08 4.70 -1.73
N TYR A 37 -18.53 3.50 -1.93
CA TYR A 37 -17.65 2.83 -0.96
C TYR A 37 -16.16 2.99 -1.30
N LEU A 38 -15.83 3.70 -2.38
CA LEU A 38 -14.43 3.89 -2.79
C LEU A 38 -13.61 4.58 -1.70
N PRO A 39 -14.06 5.67 -1.05
CA PRO A 39 -13.26 6.34 -0.02
C PRO A 39 -12.89 5.41 1.14
N GLN A 40 -13.84 4.64 1.65
CA GLN A 40 -13.66 3.76 2.80
C GLN A 40 -12.75 2.57 2.44
N ASN A 41 -13.00 1.93 1.30
CA ASN A 41 -12.17 0.82 0.83
C ASN A 41 -10.76 1.29 0.48
N TYR A 42 -10.64 2.46 -0.13
CA TYR A 42 -9.34 3.09 -0.41
C TYR A 42 -8.57 3.33 0.89
N LEU A 43 -9.17 3.98 1.89
CA LEU A 43 -8.50 4.26 3.16
C LEU A 43 -8.05 2.97 3.85
N PHE A 44 -8.86 1.92 3.80
CA PHE A 44 -8.50 0.63 4.37
C PHE A 44 -7.34 -0.04 3.63
N MET A 45 -7.38 -0.07 2.30
CA MET A 45 -6.31 -0.66 1.47
C MET A 45 -5.00 0.13 1.54
N ALA A 46 -5.11 1.47 1.53
CA ALA A 46 -4.00 2.41 1.45
C ALA A 46 -3.46 2.84 2.83
N ALA A 47 -4.09 2.43 3.94
CA ALA A 47 -3.64 2.78 5.30
C ALA A 47 -2.12 2.62 5.51
N PRO A 48 -1.49 1.47 5.21
CA PRO A 48 -0.04 1.34 5.36
C PRO A 48 0.74 2.27 4.44
N HIS A 49 0.26 2.54 3.22
CA HIS A 49 0.90 3.45 2.28
C HIS A 49 0.82 4.91 2.74
N LEU A 50 -0.32 5.33 3.30
CA LEU A 50 -0.52 6.66 3.86
C LEU A 50 0.42 6.88 5.04
N LEU A 51 0.53 5.92 5.97
CA LEU A 51 1.48 5.98 7.09
C LEU A 51 2.92 6.19 6.62
N VAL A 52 3.32 5.49 5.56
CA VAL A 52 4.66 5.63 4.97
C VAL A 52 4.81 6.96 4.24
N ALA A 53 3.80 7.39 3.49
CA ALA A 53 3.82 8.65 2.75
C ALA A 53 3.85 9.88 3.68
N LEU A 54 3.28 9.80 4.88
CA LEU A 54 3.41 10.86 5.88
C LEU A 54 4.89 11.13 6.22
N SER A 55 5.74 10.11 6.23
CA SER A 55 7.18 10.31 6.45
C SER A 55 7.86 11.10 5.31
N ALA A 56 7.29 11.10 4.10
CA ALA A 56 7.79 11.90 2.97
C ALA A 56 7.46 13.41 3.09
N LEU A 57 6.56 13.80 4.00
CA LEU A 57 6.27 15.21 4.27
C LEU A 57 7.52 15.93 4.79
N SER A 58 8.32 15.25 5.61
CA SER A 58 9.61 15.77 6.05
C SER A 58 10.68 15.62 4.97
N PRO A 59 11.31 16.72 4.50
CA PRO A 59 12.36 16.66 3.48
C PRO A 59 13.55 15.77 3.85
N SER A 60 13.88 15.66 5.15
CA SER A 60 15.00 14.87 5.66
C SER A 60 14.82 13.35 5.51
N LEU A 61 13.57 12.91 5.31
CA LEU A 61 13.19 11.51 5.19
C LEU A 61 12.89 11.08 3.74
N ARG A 62 13.00 11.98 2.76
CA ARG A 62 12.78 11.72 1.33
C ARG A 62 13.92 10.90 0.73
N ARG A 63 13.92 9.60 1.02
CA ARG A 63 14.95 8.65 0.59
C ARG A 63 14.40 7.67 -0.45
N PRO A 64 15.22 7.17 -1.39
CA PRO A 64 14.81 6.13 -2.34
C PRO A 64 14.22 4.88 -1.65
N ALA A 65 14.70 4.55 -0.44
CA ALA A 65 14.18 3.45 0.37
C ALA A 65 12.68 3.60 0.72
N LEU A 66 12.13 4.83 0.77
CA LEU A 66 10.71 5.06 0.98
C LEU A 66 9.89 4.64 -0.25
N LEU A 67 10.35 4.98 -1.46
CA LEU A 67 9.72 4.56 -2.70
C LEU A 67 9.75 3.04 -2.86
N TRP A 68 10.88 2.41 -2.50
CA TRP A 68 10.99 0.95 -2.47
C TRP A 68 9.96 0.31 -1.52
N LEU A 69 9.79 0.88 -0.32
CA LEU A 69 8.81 0.37 0.63
C LEU A 69 7.37 0.53 0.12
N LEU A 70 7.02 1.70 -0.45
CA LEU A 70 5.70 1.90 -1.03
C LEU A 70 5.45 0.94 -2.21
N THR A 71 6.49 0.61 -2.99
CA THR A 71 6.39 -0.37 -4.08
C THR A 71 6.19 -1.78 -3.54
N LEU A 72 6.88 -2.13 -2.46
CA LEU A 72 6.69 -3.39 -1.75
C LEU A 72 5.26 -3.52 -1.21
N LEU A 73 4.74 -2.47 -0.56
CA LEU A 73 3.37 -2.46 -0.05
C LEU A 73 2.33 -2.58 -1.17
N ASN A 74 2.55 -1.90 -2.31
CA ASN A 74 1.69 -2.07 -3.50
C ASN A 74 1.74 -3.49 -4.05
N SER A 75 2.93 -4.08 -4.15
CA SER A 75 3.11 -5.45 -4.62
C SER A 75 2.42 -6.45 -3.68
N LEU A 76 2.55 -6.26 -2.37
CA LEU A 76 1.90 -7.07 -1.34
C LEU A 76 0.38 -6.95 -1.42
N LEU A 77 -0.15 -5.74 -1.57
CA LEU A 77 -1.58 -5.50 -1.72
C LEU A 77 -2.13 -6.17 -2.98
N ILE A 78 -1.44 -6.06 -4.12
CA ILE A 78 -1.84 -6.73 -5.37
C ILE A 78 -1.81 -8.26 -5.20
N ALA A 79 -0.74 -8.81 -4.63
CA ALA A 79 -0.62 -10.25 -4.40
C ALA A 79 -1.72 -10.77 -3.45
N PHE A 80 -1.99 -10.03 -2.37
CA PHE A 80 -3.06 -10.33 -1.44
C PHE A 80 -4.43 -10.29 -2.14
N GLN A 81 -4.71 -9.25 -2.93
CA GLN A 81 -5.96 -9.13 -3.68
C GLN A 81 -6.14 -10.27 -4.70
N LEU A 82 -5.08 -10.65 -5.41
CA LEU A 82 -5.11 -11.78 -6.34
C LEU A 82 -5.40 -13.09 -5.61
N TRP A 83 -4.78 -13.31 -4.46
CA TRP A 83 -5.09 -14.47 -3.62
C TRP A 83 -6.56 -14.48 -3.17
N VAL A 84 -7.10 -13.33 -2.72
CA VAL A 84 -8.52 -13.21 -2.37
C VAL A 84 -9.42 -13.54 -3.56
N LEU A 85 -9.09 -13.07 -4.76
CA LEU A 85 -9.91 -13.32 -5.96
C LEU A 85 -9.87 -14.78 -6.43
N LEU A 86 -8.72 -15.44 -6.35
CA LEU A 86 -8.50 -16.74 -6.95
C LEU A 86 -8.71 -17.91 -5.99
N ALA A 87 -8.49 -17.71 -4.69
CA ALA A 87 -8.43 -18.79 -3.71
C ALA A 87 -9.44 -18.66 -2.57
N VAL A 88 -10.02 -17.48 -2.32
CA VAL A 88 -10.94 -17.25 -1.20
C VAL A 88 -12.40 -17.28 -1.71
N PRO A 89 -13.29 -18.10 -1.12
CA PRO A 89 -14.70 -18.09 -1.45
C PRO A 89 -15.33 -16.70 -1.28
N PRO A 90 -16.25 -16.24 -2.16
CA PRO A 90 -16.80 -14.89 -2.10
C PRO A 90 -17.41 -14.49 -0.75
N ARG A 91 -18.04 -15.44 -0.06
CA ARG A 91 -18.64 -15.25 1.28
C ARG A 91 -17.61 -14.99 2.39
N GLU A 92 -16.37 -15.42 2.19
CA GLU A 92 -15.24 -15.30 3.13
C GLU A 92 -14.29 -14.16 2.74
N SER A 93 -14.48 -13.55 1.56
CA SER A 93 -13.63 -12.46 1.05
C SER A 93 -13.49 -11.29 2.02
N GLY A 94 -14.57 -10.90 2.71
CA GLY A 94 -14.54 -9.85 3.73
C GLY A 94 -13.71 -10.23 4.97
N LEU A 95 -13.76 -11.50 5.39
CA LEU A 95 -12.97 -12.00 6.53
C LEU A 95 -11.48 -12.11 6.19
N ALA A 96 -11.15 -12.45 4.94
CA ALA A 96 -9.76 -12.54 4.49
C ALA A 96 -9.00 -11.22 4.71
N TRP A 97 -9.67 -10.07 4.56
CA TRP A 97 -9.09 -8.74 4.82
C TRP A 97 -8.61 -8.51 6.25
N VAL A 98 -9.08 -9.29 7.24
CA VAL A 98 -8.52 -9.25 8.59
C VAL A 98 -7.04 -9.65 8.59
N LEU A 99 -6.63 -10.56 7.69
CA LEU A 99 -5.24 -11.00 7.52
C LEU A 99 -4.37 -9.94 6.84
N TYR A 100 -4.97 -8.95 6.18
CA TYR A 100 -4.20 -7.87 5.57
C TYR A 100 -3.47 -7.03 6.64
N ILE A 101 -4.11 -6.81 7.80
CA ILE A 101 -3.55 -6.03 8.92
C ILE A 101 -2.18 -6.57 9.40
N PRO A 102 -2.06 -7.84 9.83
CA PRO A 102 -0.77 -8.38 10.25
C PRO A 102 0.25 -8.42 9.10
N LEU A 103 -0.19 -8.64 7.85
CA LEU A 103 0.71 -8.70 6.69
C LEU A 103 1.45 -7.37 6.45
N TRP A 104 0.74 -6.24 6.44
CA TRP A 104 1.42 -4.96 6.24
C TRP A 104 2.20 -4.50 7.48
N LEU A 105 1.78 -4.88 8.70
CA LEU A 105 2.56 -4.64 9.91
C LEU A 105 3.92 -5.35 9.87
N LEU A 106 3.96 -6.60 9.39
CA LEU A 106 5.21 -7.34 9.21
C LEU A 106 6.13 -6.65 8.19
N ALA A 107 5.60 -6.17 7.06
CA ALA A 107 6.37 -5.44 6.06
C ALA A 107 6.97 -4.14 6.63
N LEU A 108 6.22 -3.41 7.47
CA LEU A 108 6.73 -2.22 8.15
C LEU A 108 7.79 -2.56 9.22
N ALA A 109 7.56 -3.62 10.02
CA ALA A 109 8.50 -4.05 11.06
C ALA A 109 9.85 -4.52 10.48
N GLN A 110 9.85 -5.21 9.34
CA GLN A 110 11.08 -5.61 8.64
C GLN A 110 11.91 -4.39 8.22
N ARG A 111 11.27 -3.31 7.79
CA ARG A 111 11.98 -2.06 7.47
C ARG A 111 12.62 -1.44 8.71
N GLN A 112 11.93 -1.42 9.85
CA GLN A 112 12.50 -0.85 11.08
C GLN A 112 13.74 -1.62 11.53
N ARG A 113 13.71 -2.96 11.46
CA ARG A 113 14.87 -3.80 11.81
C ARG A 113 16.08 -3.57 10.90
N THR A 114 15.85 -3.43 9.59
CA THR A 114 16.96 -3.17 8.64
C THR A 114 17.57 -1.77 8.80
N VAL A 115 16.81 -0.80 9.31
CA VAL A 115 17.34 0.52 9.66
C VAL A 115 18.13 0.46 10.98
N ALA A 116 17.62 -0.24 12.00
CA ALA A 116 18.27 -0.35 13.31
C ALA A 116 19.61 -1.12 13.26
N ASN A 117 19.70 -2.20 12.48
CA ASN A 117 20.97 -2.94 12.35
C ASN A 117 22.06 -2.11 11.70
N LYS A 118 21.72 -1.24 10.74
CA LYS A 118 22.70 -0.34 10.10
C LYS A 118 23.26 0.74 11.02
N SER A 119 22.62 1.04 12.16
CA SER A 119 23.12 2.01 13.14
C SER A 119 24.01 1.41 14.24
N VAL A 120 24.12 0.08 14.30
CA VAL A 120 24.98 -0.63 15.28
C VAL A 120 26.36 -0.93 14.68
N ASP A 121 26.46 -1.02 13.35
CA ASP A 121 27.70 -1.34 12.62
C ASP A 121 28.53 -0.09 12.19
N THR A 122 28.23 1.09 12.75
CA THR A 122 28.95 2.37 12.52
C THR A 122 29.37 2.99 13.84
#